data_AF-A0A2N2DRP4-F1
#
_entry.id   AF-A0A2N2DRP4-F1
#
_cell.length_a   1.000
_cell.length_b   1.000
_cell.length_c   1.000
_cell.angle_alpha   90.00
_cell.angle_beta   90.00
_cell.angle_gamma   90.00
#
_symmetry.space_group_name_H-M   'P 1'
#
loop_
_entity.id
_entity.type
_entity.pdbx_description
1 polymer ?
#
loop_
_entity_poly.entity_id
_entity_poly.type
_entity_poly.pdbx_seq_one_letter_code
_entity_poly.pdbx_strand_id
1 'polypeptide(L)'
;MSEKRGNGRINTKSITRGALAIALIIVSFSMFKGVTNIFNAFLVPIALHLGTVRTKPVEKAAVFGLVALLCFLFFKLQMVFLLICFLVAMVLPLLLKLKMWISVPILTIANSVGFLVGILLTDLLLSTHMFALLMGVLDNNRIVYAGILLFEGAVVSIGQLFLARNIGQRIQKARQ
;
A
#
# COMPACT_ATOMS: atom_id res chain seq x y z
N MET A 1 36.47 9.71 26.87
CA MET A 1 35.60 10.20 25.78
C MET A 1 35.70 9.20 24.64
N SER A 2 34.82 8.18 24.64
CA SER A 2 34.97 6.99 23.80
C SER A 2 34.18 7.16 22.51
N GLU A 3 34.90 7.32 21.41
CA GLU A 3 34.41 7.42 20.05
C GLU A 3 33.73 6.08 19.66
N LYS A 4 32.42 5.98 19.90
CA LYS A 4 31.59 4.91 19.34
C LYS A 4 31.56 5.08 17.82
N ARG A 5 32.58 4.56 17.13
CA ARG A 5 32.53 4.25 15.70
C ARG A 5 31.49 3.15 15.50
N GLY A 6 30.24 3.59 15.34
CA GLY A 6 29.15 2.75 14.89
C GLY A 6 29.54 2.20 13.51
N ASN A 7 29.94 0.94 13.49
CA ASN A 7 30.33 0.19 12.32
C ASN A 7 29.15 0.15 11.33
N GLY A 8 29.06 1.16 10.47
CA GLY A 8 28.07 1.34 9.42
C GLY A 8 28.33 0.37 8.28
N ARG A 9 28.25 -0.95 8.54
CA ARG A 9 28.23 -1.93 7.46
C ARG A 9 26.96 -1.71 6.65
N ILE A 10 27.12 -1.05 5.52
CA ILE A 10 26.09 -0.86 4.50
C ILE A 10 25.57 -2.25 4.13
N ASN A 11 24.34 -2.56 4.55
CA ASN A 11 23.70 -3.81 4.18
C ASN A 11 23.19 -3.67 2.75
N THR A 12 24.05 -3.96 1.77
CA THR A 12 23.76 -3.86 0.33
C THR A 12 22.47 -4.59 -0.03
N LYS A 13 22.19 -5.75 0.57
CA LYS A 13 20.94 -6.50 0.35
C LYS A 13 19.69 -5.75 0.82
N SER A 14 19.79 -4.93 1.88
CA SER A 14 18.69 -4.08 2.35
C SER A 14 18.42 -2.95 1.35
N ILE A 15 19.50 -2.30 0.89
CA ILE A 15 19.43 -1.21 -0.08
C ILE A 15 18.85 -1.67 -1.41
N THR A 16 19.31 -2.80 -1.95
CA THR A 16 18.79 -3.34 -3.21
C THR A 16 17.30 -3.68 -3.12
N ARG A 17 16.84 -4.24 -1.99
CA ARG A 17 15.41 -4.53 -1.78
C ARG A 17 14.56 -3.27 -1.66
N GLY A 18 15.07 -2.27 -0.94
CA GLY A 18 14.43 -0.95 -0.86
C GLY A 18 14.32 -0.32 -2.25
N ALA A 19 15.42 -0.25 -2.99
CA ALA A 19 15.45 0.30 -4.35
C ALA A 19 14.49 -0.43 -5.29
N LEU A 20 14.44 -1.77 -5.23
CA LEU A 20 13.54 -2.58 -6.06
C LEU A 20 12.07 -2.35 -5.68
N ALA A 21 11.75 -2.22 -4.39
CA ALA A 21 10.40 -1.88 -3.94
C ALA A 21 10.00 -0.49 -4.44
N ILE A 22 10.89 0.50 -4.35
CA ILE A 22 10.65 1.87 -4.83
C ILE A 22 10.41 1.89 -6.34
N ALA A 23 11.26 1.20 -7.11
CA ALA A 23 11.10 1.07 -8.55
C ALA A 23 9.76 0.42 -8.91
N LEU A 24 9.39 -0.67 -8.23
CA LEU A 24 8.12 -1.35 -8.46
C LEU A 24 6.91 -0.44 -8.18
N ILE A 25 6.97 0.36 -7.11
CA ILE A 25 5.91 1.32 -6.75
C ILE A 25 5.79 2.40 -7.81
N ILE A 26 6.91 2.98 -8.27
CA ILE A 26 6.90 4.03 -9.31
C ILE A 26 6.38 3.50 -10.63
N VAL A 27 6.80 2.30 -11.04
CA VAL A 27 6.27 1.65 -12.26
C VAL A 27 4.77 1.41 -12.12
N SER A 28 4.32 0.90 -10.97
CA SER A 28 2.89 0.67 -10.71
C SER A 28 2.09 1.96 -10.80
N PHE A 29 2.55 3.03 -10.17
CA PHE A 29 1.96 4.37 -10.23
C PHE A 29 1.96 4.99 -11.62
N SER A 30 2.97 4.68 -12.44
CA SER A 30 3.04 5.11 -13.83
C SER A 30 2.04 4.38 -14.72
N MET A 31 1.92 3.06 -14.55
CA MET A 31 1.08 2.21 -15.41
C MET A 31 -0.40 2.22 -15.00
N PHE A 32 -0.68 2.19 -13.71
CA PHE A 32 -2.03 2.05 -13.18
C PHE A 32 -2.57 3.41 -12.72
N LYS A 33 -3.45 3.98 -13.54
CA LYS A 33 -4.14 5.26 -13.32
C LYS A 33 -5.65 5.11 -13.54
N GLY A 34 -6.44 6.01 -12.95
CA GLY A 34 -7.91 5.97 -13.05
C GLY A 34 -8.49 4.67 -12.48
N VAL A 35 -9.30 3.97 -13.29
CA VAL A 35 -9.99 2.72 -12.88
C VAL A 35 -9.01 1.60 -12.52
N THR A 36 -7.82 1.58 -13.15
CA THR A 36 -6.80 0.56 -12.86
C THR A 36 -6.04 0.82 -11.56
N ASN A 37 -6.27 1.96 -10.88
CA ASN A 37 -5.60 2.30 -9.63
C ASN A 37 -5.88 1.29 -8.50
N ILE A 38 -6.90 0.44 -8.64
CA ILE A 38 -7.14 -0.70 -7.75
C ILE A 38 -5.95 -1.67 -7.70
N PHE A 39 -5.19 -1.81 -8.79
CA PHE A 39 -3.96 -2.62 -8.79
C PHE A 39 -2.87 -2.01 -7.91
N ASN A 40 -2.82 -0.68 -7.79
CA ASN A 40 -1.90 -0.02 -6.85
C ASN A 40 -2.29 -0.28 -5.40
N ALA A 41 -3.60 -0.40 -5.11
CA ALA A 41 -4.08 -0.77 -3.77
C ALA A 41 -3.50 -2.09 -3.30
N PHE A 42 -3.30 -2.99 -4.24
CA PHE A 42 -2.74 -4.30 -4.00
C PHE A 42 -1.21 -4.27 -4.00
N LEU A 43 -0.59 -3.75 -5.06
CA LEU A 43 0.86 -3.88 -5.30
C LEU A 43 1.69 -3.03 -4.34
N VAL A 44 1.27 -1.80 -4.06
CA VAL A 44 2.08 -0.83 -3.31
C VAL A 44 2.27 -1.25 -1.86
N PRO A 45 1.22 -1.63 -1.09
CA PRO A 45 1.40 -2.09 0.28
C PRO A 45 2.27 -3.36 0.37
N ILE A 46 2.13 -4.27 -0.58
CA ILE A 46 2.93 -5.51 -0.64
C ILE A 46 4.39 -5.18 -0.95
N ALA A 47 4.65 -4.34 -1.95
CA ALA A 47 6.01 -3.91 -2.32
C ALA A 47 6.71 -3.24 -1.14
N LEU A 48 6.03 -2.32 -0.44
CA LEU A 48 6.54 -1.68 0.76
C LEU A 48 6.81 -2.70 1.87
N HIS A 49 5.85 -3.60 2.13
CA HIS A 49 6.00 -4.61 3.15
C HIS A 49 7.21 -5.52 2.87
N LEU A 50 7.31 -6.08 1.66
CA LEU A 50 8.39 -7.00 1.28
C LEU A 50 9.76 -6.30 1.20
N GLY A 51 9.79 -5.06 0.70
CA GLY A 51 10.99 -4.24 0.66
C GLY A 51 11.53 -3.89 2.05
N THR A 52 10.65 -3.84 3.06
CA THR A 52 10.98 -3.40 4.42
C THR A 52 10.87 -4.47 5.50
N VAL A 53 10.47 -5.71 5.20
CA VAL A 53 10.13 -6.74 6.21
C VAL A 53 11.28 -7.06 7.18
N ARG A 54 12.54 -6.92 6.74
CA ARG A 54 13.75 -7.25 7.53
C ARG A 54 14.72 -6.08 7.67
N THR A 55 14.24 -4.85 7.50
CA THR A 55 15.06 -3.63 7.60
C THR A 55 14.84 -2.93 8.93
N LYS A 56 15.85 -2.17 9.38
CA LYS A 56 15.76 -1.38 10.61
C LYS A 56 14.68 -0.29 10.47
N PRO A 57 14.01 0.15 11.55
CA PRO A 57 12.97 1.18 11.47
C PRO A 57 13.43 2.47 10.77
N VAL A 58 14.70 2.86 10.95
CA VAL A 58 15.32 3.99 10.25
C VAL A 58 15.39 3.77 8.74
N GLU A 59 15.77 2.57 8.29
CA GLU A 59 15.80 2.22 6.86
C GLU A 59 14.38 2.14 6.28
N LYS A 60 13.38 1.69 7.07
CA LYS A 60 11.96 1.74 6.66
C LYS A 60 11.50 3.16 6.45
N ALA A 61 11.77 4.04 7.42
CA ALA A 61 11.42 5.45 7.33
C ALA A 61 12.09 6.13 6.12
N ALA A 62 13.35 5.79 5.82
CA ALA A 62 14.04 6.28 4.64
C ALA A 62 13.36 5.80 3.33
N VAL A 63 12.98 4.53 3.23
CA VAL A 63 12.25 4.00 2.05
C VAL A 63 10.89 4.69 1.91
N PHE A 64 10.10 4.78 2.99
CA PHE A 64 8.79 5.43 2.96
C PHE A 64 8.92 6.92 2.60
N GLY A 65 9.89 7.62 3.19
CA GLY A 65 10.18 9.01 2.90
C GLY A 65 10.59 9.23 1.44
N LEU A 66 11.43 8.36 0.88
CA LEU A 66 11.84 8.45 -0.52
C LEU A 66 10.69 8.18 -1.48
N VAL A 67 9.83 7.19 -1.19
CA VAL A 67 8.61 6.94 -1.97
C VAL A 67 7.67 8.13 -1.90
N ALA A 68 7.47 8.72 -0.71
CA ALA A 68 6.62 9.90 -0.55
C ALA A 68 7.17 11.12 -1.31
N LEU A 69 8.47 11.36 -1.26
CA LEU A 69 9.14 12.42 -2.01
C LEU A 69 8.94 12.23 -3.53
N LEU A 70 9.21 11.03 -4.04
CA LEU A 70 9.08 10.73 -5.47
C LEU A 70 7.62 10.78 -5.93
N CYS A 71 6.68 10.29 -5.11
CA CYS A 71 5.25 10.40 -5.38
C CYS A 71 4.80 11.87 -5.40
N PHE A 72 5.32 12.71 -4.49
CA PHE A 72 5.00 14.14 -4.47
C PHE A 72 5.50 14.86 -5.73
N LEU A 73 6.71 14.53 -6.19
CA LEU A 73 7.31 15.14 -7.37
C LEU A 73 6.61 14.72 -8.67
N PHE A 74 6.29 13.43 -8.84
CA PHE A 74 5.84 12.86 -10.11
C PHE A 74 4.35 12.49 -10.17
N PHE A 75 3.70 12.24 -9.03
CA PHE A 75 2.36 11.65 -8.95
C PHE A 75 1.47 12.34 -7.90
N LYS A 76 1.32 13.66 -8.00
CA LYS A 76 0.58 14.50 -7.03
C LYS A 76 -0.81 13.95 -6.66
N LEU A 77 -1.58 13.47 -7.64
CA LEU A 77 -2.91 12.87 -7.44
C LEU A 77 -2.90 11.60 -6.57
N GLN A 78 -1.78 10.85 -6.56
CA GLN A 78 -1.66 9.58 -5.85
C GLN A 78 -1.14 9.74 -4.41
N MET A 79 -0.79 10.95 -3.98
CA MET A 79 -0.27 11.20 -2.63
C MET A 79 -1.24 10.79 -1.52
N VAL A 80 -2.53 11.09 -1.69
CA VAL A 80 -3.58 10.68 -0.75
C VAL A 80 -3.66 9.16 -0.65
N PHE A 81 -3.62 8.50 -1.80
CA PHE A 81 -3.68 7.05 -1.90
C PHE A 81 -2.44 6.36 -1.30
N LEU A 82 -1.27 6.96 -1.49
CA LEU A 82 -0.02 6.47 -0.92
C LEU A 82 -0.05 6.45 0.62
N LEU A 83 -0.66 7.47 1.26
CA LEU A 83 -0.82 7.50 2.72
C LEU A 83 -1.65 6.32 3.23
N ILE A 84 -2.74 5.99 2.56
CA ILE A 84 -3.56 4.81 2.87
C ILE A 84 -2.72 3.54 2.69
N CYS A 85 -1.97 3.44 1.59
CA CYS A 85 -1.09 2.30 1.33
C CYS A 85 0.00 2.12 2.41
N PHE A 86 0.54 3.22 2.95
CA PHE A 86 1.50 3.20 4.04
C PHE A 86 0.89 2.64 5.32
N LEU A 87 -0.31 3.09 5.69
CA LEU A 87 -1.05 2.57 6.83
C LEU A 87 -1.32 1.07 6.67
N VAL A 88 -1.80 0.64 5.49
CA VAL A 88 -2.04 -0.78 5.21
C VAL A 88 -0.74 -1.58 5.30
N ALA A 89 0.37 -1.10 4.74
CA ALA A 89 1.66 -1.78 4.81
C ALA A 89 2.20 -1.96 6.24
N MET A 90 1.89 -1.03 7.14
CA MET A 90 2.26 -1.11 8.56
C MET A 90 1.40 -2.13 9.32
N VAL A 91 0.10 -2.22 9.00
CA VAL A 91 -0.86 -3.07 9.71
C VAL A 91 -0.83 -4.52 9.17
N LEU A 92 -0.53 -4.70 7.88
CA LEU A 92 -0.40 -5.98 7.20
C LEU A 92 0.44 -7.05 7.94
N PRO A 93 1.67 -6.77 8.45
CA PRO A 93 2.44 -7.75 9.22
C PRO A 93 1.75 -8.25 10.50
N LEU A 94 0.93 -7.40 11.13
CA LEU A 94 0.16 -7.78 12.32
C LEU A 94 -0.94 -8.78 11.93
N LEU A 95 -1.65 -8.49 10.83
CA LEU A 95 -2.75 -9.31 10.32
C LEU A 95 -2.30 -10.64 9.71
N LEU A 96 -1.06 -10.73 9.21
CA LEU A 96 -0.52 -11.99 8.70
C LEU A 96 -0.41 -13.07 9.79
N LYS A 97 -0.25 -12.69 11.05
CA LYS A 97 -0.19 -13.60 12.21
C LYS A 97 -1.56 -14.14 12.63
N LEU A 98 -2.64 -13.49 12.24
CA LEU A 98 -4.01 -13.88 12.59
C LEU A 98 -4.58 -14.91 11.60
N LYS A 99 -5.67 -15.59 12.01
CA LYS A 99 -6.41 -16.51 11.12
C LYS A 99 -7.01 -15.74 9.94
N MET A 100 -7.01 -16.36 8.76
CA MET A 100 -7.44 -15.70 7.51
C MET A 100 -8.87 -15.14 7.60
N TRP A 101 -9.77 -15.87 8.25
CA TRP A 101 -11.17 -15.51 8.47
C TRP A 101 -11.36 -14.27 9.35
N ILE A 102 -10.34 -13.89 10.13
CA ILE A 102 -10.32 -12.67 10.95
C ILE A 102 -9.60 -11.55 10.19
N SER A 103 -8.48 -11.87 9.54
CA SER A 103 -7.67 -10.88 8.84
C SER A 103 -8.38 -10.30 7.62
N VAL A 104 -9.10 -11.13 6.84
CA VAL A 104 -9.83 -10.68 5.65
C VAL A 104 -10.85 -9.59 5.97
N PRO A 105 -11.85 -9.79 6.87
CA PRO A 105 -12.85 -8.77 7.13
C PRO A 105 -12.26 -7.47 7.70
N ILE A 106 -11.26 -7.54 8.58
CA ILE A 106 -10.58 -6.35 9.11
C ILE A 106 -9.91 -5.57 7.97
N LEU A 107 -9.18 -6.26 7.09
CA LEU A 107 -8.50 -5.63 5.97
C LEU A 107 -9.49 -5.09 4.95
N THR A 108 -10.60 -5.80 4.72
CA THR A 108 -11.68 -5.36 3.82
C THR A 108 -12.26 -4.05 4.29
N ILE A 109 -12.60 -3.94 5.58
CA ILE A 109 -13.13 -2.70 6.17
C ILE A 109 -12.07 -1.59 6.04
N ALA A 110 -10.82 -1.87 6.40
CA ALA A 110 -9.74 -0.89 6.31
C ALA A 110 -9.51 -0.38 4.88
N ASN A 111 -9.51 -1.27 3.88
CA ASN A 111 -9.36 -0.91 2.48
C ASN A 111 -10.59 -0.16 1.95
N SER A 112 -11.80 -0.60 2.30
CA SER A 112 -13.05 0.06 1.86
C SER A 112 -13.16 1.48 2.42
N VAL A 113 -12.86 1.66 3.72
CA VAL A 113 -12.77 2.98 4.35
C VAL A 113 -11.64 3.79 3.73
N GLY A 114 -10.49 3.16 3.48
CA GLY A 114 -9.36 3.78 2.78
C GLY A 114 -9.76 4.31 1.40
N PHE A 115 -10.48 3.53 0.59
CA PHE A 115 -10.96 3.98 -0.72
C PHE A 115 -11.97 5.11 -0.61
N LEU A 116 -12.94 5.02 0.30
CA LEU A 116 -13.90 6.10 0.53
C LEU A 116 -13.19 7.39 0.91
N VAL A 117 -12.34 7.34 1.93
CA VAL A 117 -11.55 8.48 2.43
C VAL A 117 -10.62 9.00 1.34
N GLY A 118 -9.99 8.10 0.57
CA GLY A 118 -9.12 8.44 -0.54
C GLY A 118 -9.85 9.21 -1.64
N ILE A 119 -11.03 8.74 -2.05
CA ILE A 119 -11.87 9.41 -3.05
C ILE A 119 -12.29 10.79 -2.53
N LEU A 120 -12.79 10.87 -1.30
CA LEU A 120 -13.25 12.14 -0.71
C LEU A 120 -12.13 13.17 -0.56
N LEU A 121 -10.95 12.75 -0.06
CA LEU A 121 -9.78 13.64 0.06
C LEU A 121 -9.24 14.06 -1.31
N THR A 122 -9.23 13.15 -2.28
CA THR A 122 -8.79 13.48 -3.64
C THR A 122 -9.74 14.50 -4.26
N ASP A 123 -11.05 14.32 -4.11
CA ASP A 123 -12.03 15.30 -4.57
C ASP A 123 -11.91 16.65 -3.87
N LEU A 124 -11.66 16.66 -2.57
CA LEU A 124 -11.50 17.90 -1.80
C LEU A 124 -10.21 18.65 -2.22
N LEU A 125 -9.09 17.94 -2.35
CA LEU A 125 -7.77 18.54 -2.58
C LEU A 125 -7.50 18.86 -4.06
N LEU A 126 -8.09 18.10 -4.99
CA LEU A 126 -7.77 18.16 -6.41
C LEU A 126 -8.99 18.51 -7.28
N SER A 127 -10.15 18.75 -6.66
CA SER A 127 -11.42 19.13 -7.31
C SER A 127 -11.82 18.21 -8.47
N THR A 128 -11.53 16.92 -8.35
CA THR A 128 -11.77 15.92 -9.40
C THR A 128 -13.24 15.52 -9.58
N HIS A 129 -14.11 15.83 -8.61
CA HIS A 129 -15.56 15.50 -8.63
C HIS A 129 -15.88 14.02 -8.91
N MET A 130 -14.97 13.10 -8.60
CA MET A 130 -15.09 11.66 -8.87
C MET A 130 -16.22 11.02 -8.07
N PHE A 131 -16.41 11.41 -6.82
CA PHE A 131 -17.50 10.93 -5.98
C PHE A 131 -18.87 11.30 -6.58
N ALA A 132 -19.02 12.53 -7.06
CA ALA A 132 -20.24 13.01 -7.69
C ALA A 132 -20.51 12.26 -9.01
N LEU A 133 -19.47 12.01 -9.82
CA LEU A 133 -19.58 11.23 -11.05
C LEU A 133 -20.00 9.78 -10.78
N LEU A 134 -19.34 9.10 -9.83
CA LEU A 134 -19.69 7.73 -9.44
C LEU A 134 -21.11 7.63 -8.88
N MET A 135 -21.50 8.56 -8.01
CA MET A 135 -22.87 8.61 -7.48
C MET A 135 -23.89 8.93 -8.58
N GLY A 136 -23.56 9.77 -9.55
CA GLY A 136 -24.42 10.05 -10.70
C GLY A 136 -24.69 8.82 -11.58
N VAL A 137 -23.67 7.97 -11.79
CA VAL A 137 -23.82 6.70 -12.53
C VAL A 137 -24.65 5.68 -11.74
N LEU A 138 -24.59 5.74 -10.41
CA LEU A 138 -25.29 4.83 -9.49
C LEU A 138 -26.69 5.33 -9.11
N ASP A 139 -27.23 6.32 -9.81
CA ASP A 139 -28.52 6.97 -9.52
C ASP A 139 -28.63 7.43 -8.05
N ASN A 140 -27.52 7.95 -7.52
CA ASN A 140 -27.32 8.35 -6.12
C ASN A 140 -27.60 7.25 -5.07
N ASN A 141 -27.58 5.98 -5.46
CA ASN A 141 -27.82 4.88 -4.54
C ASN A 141 -26.59 4.57 -3.66
N ARG A 142 -26.59 5.12 -2.46
CA ARG A 142 -25.52 4.98 -1.45
C ARG A 142 -25.28 3.53 -1.02
N ILE A 143 -26.31 2.69 -1.01
CA ILE A 143 -26.21 1.29 -0.59
C ILE A 143 -25.43 0.49 -1.62
N VAL A 144 -25.73 0.70 -2.91
CA VAL A 144 -25.01 0.03 -4.00
C VAL A 144 -23.54 0.49 -4.02
N TYR A 145 -23.28 1.79 -3.83
CA TYR A 145 -21.92 2.30 -3.74
C TYR A 145 -21.12 1.68 -2.57
N ALA A 146 -21.73 1.57 -1.38
CA ALA A 146 -21.11 0.90 -0.24
C ALA A 146 -20.83 -0.59 -0.53
N GLY A 147 -21.76 -1.27 -1.22
CA GLY A 147 -21.56 -2.65 -1.67
C GLY A 147 -20.38 -2.81 -2.63
N ILE A 148 -20.22 -1.90 -3.59
CA ILE A 148 -19.08 -1.89 -4.52
C ILE A 148 -17.77 -1.69 -3.76
N LEU A 149 -17.70 -0.72 -2.85
CA LEU A 149 -16.50 -0.48 -2.04
C LEU A 149 -16.14 -1.69 -1.17
N LEU A 150 -17.13 -2.35 -0.55
CA LEU A 150 -16.91 -3.57 0.23
C LEU A 150 -16.42 -4.72 -0.65
N PHE A 151 -16.97 -4.86 -1.85
CA PHE A 151 -16.53 -5.87 -2.81
C PHE A 151 -15.09 -5.62 -3.26
N GLU A 152 -14.75 -4.41 -3.67
CA GLU A 152 -13.38 -4.03 -4.04
C GLU A 152 -12.42 -4.22 -2.87
N GLY A 153 -12.82 -3.77 -1.67
CA GLY A 153 -12.07 -3.98 -0.44
C GLY A 153 -11.79 -5.46 -0.20
N ALA A 154 -12.78 -6.33 -0.37
CA ALA A 154 -12.63 -7.76 -0.20
C ALA A 154 -11.68 -8.38 -1.22
N VAL A 155 -11.81 -8.03 -2.50
CA VAL A 155 -10.92 -8.50 -3.57
C VAL A 155 -9.47 -8.10 -3.28
N VAL A 156 -9.25 -6.83 -2.94
CA VAL A 156 -7.91 -6.32 -2.61
C VAL A 156 -7.37 -7.00 -1.37
N SER A 157 -8.19 -7.23 -0.35
CA SER A 157 -7.75 -7.83 0.91
C SER A 157 -7.39 -9.30 0.80
N ILE A 158 -8.20 -10.09 0.12
CA ILE A 158 -7.90 -11.50 -0.18
C ILE A 158 -6.60 -11.57 -0.96
N GLY A 159 -6.48 -10.73 -1.99
CA GLY A 159 -5.30 -10.63 -2.81
C GLY A 159 -4.03 -10.29 -2.02
N GLN A 160 -4.07 -9.25 -1.19
CA GLN A 160 -2.95 -8.82 -0.34
C GLN A 160 -2.50 -9.93 0.59
N LEU A 161 -3.43 -10.59 1.30
CA LEU A 161 -3.10 -11.69 2.21
C LEU A 161 -2.56 -12.90 1.47
N PHE A 162 -3.14 -13.26 0.32
CA PHE A 162 -2.69 -14.38 -0.50
C PHE A 162 -1.27 -14.16 -1.01
N LEU A 163 -0.96 -12.99 -1.59
CA LEU A 163 0.40 -12.71 -2.06
C LEU A 163 1.40 -12.57 -0.93
N ALA A 164 1.07 -11.84 0.13
CA ALA A 164 1.98 -11.65 1.24
C ALA A 164 2.35 -12.97 1.92
N ARG A 165 1.40 -13.92 2.05
CA ARG A 165 1.67 -15.27 2.56
C ARG A 165 2.50 -16.10 1.59
N ASN A 166 2.12 -16.16 0.32
CA ASN A 166 2.83 -16.99 -0.67
C ASN A 166 4.25 -16.50 -0.93
N ILE A 167 4.43 -15.18 -1.11
CA ILE A 167 5.74 -14.58 -1.32
C ILE A 167 6.57 -14.67 -0.04
N GLY A 168 5.96 -14.42 1.13
CA GLY A 168 6.61 -14.58 2.42
C GLY A 168 7.16 -16.00 2.65
N GLN A 169 6.37 -17.03 2.32
CA GLN A 169 6.79 -18.43 2.40
C GLN A 169 7.90 -18.76 1.40
N ARG A 170 7.83 -18.27 0.16
CA ARG A 170 8.89 -18.50 -0.84
C ARG A 170 10.21 -17.83 -0.47
N ILE A 171 10.18 -16.63 0.11
CA ILE A 171 11.37 -15.92 0.60
C ILE A 171 11.99 -16.61 1.83
N GLN A 172 11.19 -17.35 2.62
CA GLN A 172 11.71 -18.19 3.70
C GLN A 172 12.30 -19.49 3.18
N LYS A 173 11.66 -20.15 2.20
CA LYS A 173 12.13 -21.40 1.59
C LYS A 173 13.40 -21.25 0.75
N ALA A 174 13.55 -20.18 -0.05
CA ALA A 174 14.75 -19.91 -0.85
C ALA A 174 15.99 -19.53 -0.02
N ARG A 175 15.97 -19.84 1.27
CA ARG A 175 16.96 -19.46 2.28
C ARG A 175 17.40 -20.65 3.13
N GLN A 176 16.72 -21.79 3.01
CA GLN A 176 17.21 -23.11 3.43
C GLN A 176 18.02 -23.69 2.27
#